data_AF-A0A7V4JGP9-F1
#
_entry.id   AF-A0A7V4JGP9-F1
#
_cell.length_a   1.000
_cell.length_b   1.000
_cell.length_c   1.000
_cell.angle_alpha   90.00
_cell.angle_beta   90.00
_cell.angle_gamma   90.00
#
_symmetry.space_group_name_H-M   'P 1'
#
loop_
_entity.id
_entity.type
_entity.pdbx_description
1 polymer ?
#
loop_
_entity_poly.entity_id
_entity_poly.type
_entity_poly.pdbx_seq_one_letter_code
_entity_poly.pdbx_strand_id
1 'polypeptide(L)'
;MTGVWIVVVVVVAVACAVAGFLARKYLGEAKISSAEQAAQKIVEDAKRQAEAIRREARVELKDELHQLRTQVENELRERRQELAQLENRLLSREEGLDELQKDLARKEQSVTDRENHYRRVLEEAEAARAEQQRLLEQIAGMTKEQAAETLLKRAEEEVRHDMAKLVRAIEEEARNEGERRAKDILSICIQRTAASHVADTTVSVVPLPSDDMKGRIIGREGRNIRTLENLTG
;
A
#
# COMPACT_ATOMS: atom_id res chain seq x y z
N MET A 1 -33.09 154.59 -21.76
CA MET A 1 -32.72 153.64 -20.68
C MET A 1 -33.05 152.18 -20.99
N THR A 2 -33.82 151.84 -22.03
CA THR A 2 -34.24 150.46 -22.32
C THR A 2 -33.21 149.60 -23.08
N GLY A 3 -32.40 150.17 -23.97
CA GLY A 3 -31.41 149.42 -24.76
C GLY A 3 -30.23 148.85 -23.96
N VAL A 4 -29.80 149.53 -22.89
CA VAL A 4 -28.67 149.08 -22.04
C VAL A 4 -29.04 147.80 -21.28
N TRP A 5 -30.27 147.68 -20.80
CA TRP A 5 -30.76 146.48 -20.11
C TRP A 5 -30.82 145.25 -21.03
N ILE A 6 -31.17 145.43 -22.31
CA ILE A 6 -31.19 144.33 -23.28
C ILE A 6 -29.77 143.78 -23.51
N VAL A 7 -28.78 144.66 -23.66
CA VAL A 7 -27.37 144.26 -23.83
C VAL A 7 -26.86 143.51 -22.59
N VAL A 8 -27.18 143.99 -21.37
CA VAL A 8 -26.81 143.33 -20.12
C VAL A 8 -27.41 141.92 -20.04
N VAL A 9 -28.69 141.75 -20.38
CA VAL A 9 -29.36 140.44 -20.36
C VAL A 9 -28.71 139.46 -21.36
N VAL A 10 -28.37 139.92 -22.57
CA VAL A 10 -27.70 139.08 -23.58
C VAL A 10 -26.30 138.67 -23.12
N VAL A 11 -25.52 139.59 -22.54
CA VAL A 11 -24.18 139.27 -22.03
C VAL A 11 -24.25 138.27 -20.88
N VAL A 12 -25.20 138.42 -19.96
CA VAL A 12 -25.43 137.46 -18.86
C VAL A 12 -25.87 136.11 -19.41
N ALA A 13 -26.78 136.07 -20.39
CA ALA A 13 -27.22 134.83 -21.01
C ALA A 13 -26.08 134.08 -21.71
N VAL A 14 -25.21 134.81 -22.43
CA VAL A 14 -24.01 134.23 -23.06
C VAL A 14 -23.01 133.75 -22.01
N ALA A 15 -22.78 134.51 -20.94
CA ALA A 15 -21.90 134.10 -19.85
C ALA A 15 -22.42 132.83 -19.13
N CYS A 16 -23.72 132.73 -18.87
CA CYS A 16 -24.34 131.53 -18.31
C CYS A 16 -24.28 130.34 -19.26
N ALA A 17 -24.46 130.55 -20.57
CA ALA A 17 -24.35 129.48 -21.57
C ALA A 17 -22.91 128.96 -21.70
N VAL A 18 -21.92 129.85 -21.70
CA VAL A 18 -20.49 129.49 -21.73
C VAL A 18 -20.09 128.78 -20.44
N ALA A 19 -20.51 129.30 -19.28
CA ALA A 19 -20.25 128.65 -17.99
C ALA A 19 -20.91 127.26 -17.90
N GLY A 20 -22.15 127.12 -18.37
CA GLY A 20 -22.86 125.83 -18.43
C GLY A 20 -22.21 124.83 -19.39
N PHE A 21 -21.73 125.29 -20.55
CA PHE A 21 -21.00 124.47 -21.51
C PHE A 21 -19.64 124.00 -20.95
N LEU A 22 -18.88 124.91 -20.32
CA LEU A 22 -17.60 124.58 -19.68
C LEU A 22 -17.81 123.62 -18.51
N ALA A 23 -18.79 123.87 -17.63
CA ALA A 23 -19.12 122.97 -16.53
C ALA A 23 -19.51 121.57 -17.03
N ARG A 24 -20.35 121.49 -18.08
CA ARG A 24 -20.74 120.22 -18.69
C ARG A 24 -19.56 119.50 -19.34
N LYS A 25 -18.64 120.23 -19.98
CA LYS A 25 -17.41 119.67 -20.56
C LYS A 25 -16.49 119.11 -19.47
N TYR A 26 -16.21 119.88 -18.41
CA TYR A 26 -15.37 119.43 -17.29
C TYR A 26 -15.99 118.27 -16.51
N LEU A 27 -17.29 118.30 -16.21
CA LEU A 27 -17.99 117.18 -15.55
C LEU A 27 -18.05 115.93 -16.44
N GLY A 28 -18.18 116.12 -17.76
CA GLY A 28 -18.15 115.04 -18.75
C GLY A 28 -16.76 114.38 -18.82
N GLU A 29 -15.71 115.17 -18.95
CA GLU A 29 -14.31 114.70 -18.97
C GLU A 29 -13.92 114.03 -17.64
N ALA A 30 -14.33 114.60 -16.50
CA ALA A 30 -14.09 113.99 -15.19
C ALA A 30 -14.84 112.66 -15.00
N LYS A 31 -16.06 112.54 -15.54
CA LYS A 31 -16.85 111.29 -15.50
C LYS A 31 -16.30 110.23 -16.46
N ILE A 32 -15.79 110.63 -17.62
CA ILE A 32 -15.11 109.72 -18.56
C ILE A 32 -13.80 109.24 -17.94
N SER A 33 -12.99 110.15 -17.40
CA SER A 33 -11.72 109.81 -16.75
C SER A 33 -11.90 108.90 -15.53
N SER A 34 -12.94 109.14 -14.70
CA SER A 34 -13.23 108.24 -13.57
C SER A 34 -13.73 106.86 -14.02
N ALA A 35 -14.51 106.79 -15.10
CA ALA A 35 -14.93 105.52 -15.70
C ALA A 35 -13.74 104.76 -16.31
N GLU A 36 -12.81 105.45 -16.98
CA GLU A 36 -11.57 104.88 -17.51
C GLU A 36 -10.68 104.34 -16.38
N GLN A 37 -10.50 105.12 -15.29
CA GLN A 37 -9.74 104.67 -14.12
C GLN A 37 -10.39 103.46 -13.45
N ALA A 38 -11.73 103.43 -13.34
CA ALA A 38 -12.45 102.29 -12.80
C ALA A 38 -12.29 101.05 -13.69
N ALA A 39 -12.43 101.20 -15.02
CA ALA A 39 -12.20 100.12 -15.96
C ALA A 39 -10.75 99.59 -15.90
N GLN A 40 -9.78 100.49 -15.79
CA GLN A 40 -8.37 100.12 -15.68
C GLN A 40 -8.06 99.38 -14.37
N LYS A 41 -8.66 99.80 -13.24
CA LYS A 41 -8.58 99.07 -11.97
C LYS A 41 -9.20 97.68 -12.07
N ILE A 42 -10.37 97.54 -12.68
CA ILE A 42 -11.02 96.23 -12.88
C ILE A 42 -10.11 95.30 -13.69
N VAL A 43 -9.49 95.80 -14.77
CA VAL A 43 -8.56 95.01 -15.58
C VAL A 43 -7.30 94.64 -14.80
N GLU A 44 -6.75 95.56 -14.00
CA GLU A 44 -5.59 95.29 -13.17
C GLU A 44 -5.89 94.27 -12.07
N ASP A 45 -7.02 94.40 -11.38
CA ASP A 45 -7.48 93.46 -10.37
C ASP A 45 -7.75 92.08 -10.97
N ALA A 46 -8.39 92.02 -12.14
CA ALA A 46 -8.60 90.76 -12.87
C ALA A 46 -7.27 90.09 -13.26
N LYS A 47 -6.26 90.87 -13.69
CA LYS A 47 -4.92 90.35 -13.97
C LYS A 47 -4.24 89.82 -12.70
N ARG A 48 -4.30 90.55 -11.60
CA ARG A 48 -3.75 90.12 -10.30
C ARG A 48 -4.42 88.85 -9.79
N GLN A 49 -5.75 88.75 -9.90
CA GLN A 49 -6.49 87.54 -9.55
C GLN A 49 -6.12 86.37 -10.45
N ALA A 50 -6.01 86.56 -11.76
CA ALA A 50 -5.59 85.52 -12.69
C ALA A 50 -4.15 85.04 -12.40
N GLU A 51 -3.24 85.95 -12.04
CA GLU A 51 -1.88 85.60 -11.61
C GLU A 51 -1.88 84.84 -10.27
N ALA A 52 -2.70 85.25 -9.31
CA ALA A 52 -2.85 84.56 -8.03
C ALA A 52 -3.37 83.13 -8.22
N ILE A 53 -4.45 82.94 -8.99
CA ILE A 53 -5.01 81.62 -9.33
C ILE A 53 -3.98 80.75 -10.04
N ARG A 54 -3.24 81.31 -11.01
CA ARG A 54 -2.17 80.57 -11.71
C ARG A 54 -1.04 80.17 -10.78
N ARG A 55 -0.71 80.98 -9.78
CA ARG A 55 0.34 80.69 -8.81
C ARG A 55 -0.13 79.62 -7.83
N GLU A 56 -1.34 79.72 -7.32
CA GLU A 56 -1.97 78.74 -6.44
C GLU A 56 -2.08 77.37 -7.12
N ALA A 57 -2.64 77.32 -8.34
CA ALA A 57 -2.72 76.09 -9.13
C ALA A 57 -1.35 75.45 -9.40
N ARG A 58 -0.29 76.26 -9.58
CA ARG A 58 1.08 75.74 -9.72
C ARG A 58 1.65 75.18 -8.43
N VAL A 59 1.28 75.72 -7.28
CA VAL A 59 1.72 75.20 -5.97
C VAL A 59 0.98 73.90 -5.69
N GLU A 60 -0.34 73.89 -5.87
CA GLU A 60 -1.17 72.69 -5.71
C GLU A 60 -0.70 71.53 -6.61
N LEU A 61 -0.46 71.79 -7.90
CA LEU A 61 0.11 70.78 -8.81
C LEU A 61 1.49 70.28 -8.36
N LYS A 62 2.33 71.15 -7.78
CA LYS A 62 3.64 70.72 -7.28
C LYS A 62 3.51 69.84 -6.05
N ASP A 63 2.58 70.17 -5.16
CA ASP A 63 2.31 69.39 -3.95
C ASP A 63 1.71 68.02 -4.32
N GLU A 64 0.75 67.96 -5.25
CA GLU A 64 0.20 66.71 -5.79
C GLU A 64 1.28 65.86 -6.46
N LEU A 65 2.13 66.46 -7.31
CA LEU A 65 3.25 65.75 -7.94
C LEU A 65 4.25 65.23 -6.91
N HIS A 66 4.49 65.99 -5.84
CA HIS A 66 5.38 65.55 -4.77
C HIS A 66 4.77 64.37 -4.01
N GLN A 67 3.50 64.45 -3.63
CA GLN A 67 2.77 63.36 -2.97
C GLN A 67 2.74 62.10 -3.84
N LEU A 68 2.44 62.23 -5.13
CA LEU A 68 2.44 61.10 -6.07
C LEU A 68 3.84 60.47 -6.17
N ARG A 69 4.90 61.28 -6.25
CA ARG A 69 6.28 60.77 -6.25
C ARG A 69 6.60 60.00 -4.97
N THR A 70 6.26 60.55 -3.81
CA THR A 70 6.49 59.88 -2.53
C THR A 70 5.70 58.57 -2.42
N GLN A 71 4.46 58.52 -2.89
CA GLN A 71 3.66 57.29 -2.93
C GLN A 71 4.33 56.23 -3.82
N VAL A 72 4.74 56.60 -5.03
CA VAL A 72 5.43 55.68 -5.96
C VAL A 72 6.77 55.21 -5.39
N GLU A 73 7.55 56.09 -4.76
CA GLU A 73 8.81 55.72 -4.12
C GLU A 73 8.60 54.72 -2.97
N ASN A 74 7.55 54.92 -2.16
CA ASN A 74 7.19 54.00 -1.09
C ASN A 74 6.73 52.64 -1.65
N GLU A 75 5.85 52.62 -2.65
CA GLU A 75 5.40 51.38 -3.28
C GLU A 75 6.58 50.63 -3.91
N LEU A 76 7.47 51.33 -4.63
CA LEU A 76 8.67 50.72 -5.20
C LEU A 76 9.60 50.16 -4.11
N ARG A 77 9.70 50.82 -2.95
CA ARG A 77 10.48 50.34 -1.83
C ARG A 77 9.87 49.07 -1.23
N GLU A 78 8.56 49.03 -1.03
CA GLU A 78 7.84 47.85 -0.55
C GLU A 78 7.99 46.68 -1.52
N ARG A 79 7.77 46.91 -2.82
CA ARG A 79 7.98 45.90 -3.87
C ARG A 79 9.41 45.37 -3.90
N ARG A 80 10.42 46.24 -3.75
CA ARG A 80 11.82 45.80 -3.68
C ARG A 80 12.09 44.94 -2.45
N GLN A 81 11.48 45.26 -1.30
CA GLN A 81 11.61 44.45 -0.09
C GLN A 81 10.92 43.10 -0.24
N GLU A 82 9.71 43.06 -0.82
CA GLU A 82 9.00 41.81 -1.14
C GLU A 82 9.82 40.92 -2.07
N LEU A 83 10.38 41.50 -3.15
CA LEU A 83 11.21 40.76 -4.10
C LEU A 83 12.48 40.22 -3.44
N ALA A 84 13.17 41.00 -2.61
CA ALA A 84 14.36 40.55 -1.90
C ALA A 84 14.04 39.41 -0.90
N GLN A 85 12.87 39.44 -0.25
CA GLN A 85 12.43 38.35 0.63
C GLN A 85 12.12 37.08 -0.17
N LEU A 86 11.47 37.21 -1.33
CA LEU A 86 11.20 36.08 -2.22
C LEU A 86 12.49 35.48 -2.76
N GLU A 87 13.45 36.31 -3.18
CA GLU A 87 14.77 35.89 -3.68
C GLU A 87 15.54 35.11 -2.60
N ASN A 88 15.63 35.64 -1.38
CA ASN A 88 16.27 34.93 -0.26
C ASN A 88 15.61 33.59 0.05
N ARG A 89 14.27 33.52 -0.03
CA ARG A 89 13.52 32.27 0.17
C ARG A 89 13.77 31.26 -0.96
N LEU A 90 13.93 31.74 -2.19
CA LEU A 90 14.27 30.90 -3.34
C LEU A 90 15.70 30.37 -3.23
N LEU A 91 16.67 31.21 -2.90
CA LEU A 91 18.06 30.81 -2.67
C LEU A 91 18.18 29.75 -1.56
N SER A 92 17.51 29.95 -0.42
CA SER A 92 17.50 28.95 0.65
C SER A 92 16.88 27.62 0.22
N ARG A 93 15.87 27.65 -0.66
CA ARG A 93 15.30 26.41 -1.24
C ARG A 93 16.25 25.75 -2.22
N GLU A 94 16.94 26.52 -3.04
CA GLU A 94 17.94 26.03 -3.99
C GLU A 94 19.10 25.35 -3.27
N GLU A 95 19.64 25.99 -2.22
CA GLU A 95 20.67 25.40 -1.36
C GLU A 95 20.21 24.08 -0.71
N GLY A 96 18.96 24.04 -0.23
CA GLY A 96 18.39 22.81 0.34
C GLY A 96 18.18 21.70 -0.69
N LEU A 97 17.84 22.05 -1.94
CA LEU A 97 17.73 21.09 -3.04
C LEU A 97 19.10 20.55 -3.46
N ASP A 98 20.12 21.42 -3.51
CA ASP A 98 21.50 21.03 -3.80
C ASP A 98 22.07 20.06 -2.75
N GLU A 99 21.78 20.30 -1.47
CA GLU A 99 22.17 19.39 -0.40
C GLU A 99 21.46 18.03 -0.53
N LEU A 100 20.14 18.05 -0.77
CA LEU A 100 19.37 16.83 -1.00
C LEU A 100 19.87 16.03 -2.21
N GLN A 101 20.26 16.71 -3.29
CA GLN A 101 20.80 16.07 -4.49
C GLN A 101 22.15 15.42 -4.21
N LYS A 102 23.04 16.09 -3.45
CA LYS A 102 24.32 15.50 -3.02
C LYS A 102 24.11 14.27 -2.15
N ASP A 103 23.17 14.33 -1.21
CA ASP A 103 22.84 13.20 -0.35
C ASP A 103 22.22 12.03 -1.12
N LEU A 104 21.36 12.32 -2.09
CA LEU A 104 20.79 11.31 -2.97
C LEU A 104 21.88 10.63 -3.81
N ALA A 105 22.78 11.40 -4.42
CA ALA A 105 23.90 10.87 -5.19
C ALA A 105 24.83 9.98 -4.34
N ARG A 106 25.09 10.36 -3.07
CA ARG A 106 25.86 9.53 -2.13
C ARG A 106 25.14 8.23 -1.81
N LYS A 107 23.82 8.27 -1.59
CA LYS A 107 23.01 7.07 -1.33
C LYS A 107 22.96 6.16 -2.54
N GLU A 108 22.78 6.70 -3.74
CA GLU A 108 22.81 5.95 -4.99
C GLU A 108 24.15 5.23 -5.16
N GLN A 109 25.27 5.95 -5.01
CA GLN A 109 26.60 5.34 -5.07
C GLN A 109 26.77 4.22 -4.03
N SER A 110 26.34 4.45 -2.79
CA SER A 110 26.41 3.43 -1.73
C SER A 110 25.55 2.20 -2.05
N VAL A 111 24.37 2.38 -2.65
CA VAL A 111 23.52 1.27 -3.09
C VAL A 111 24.20 0.51 -4.22
N THR A 112 24.71 1.21 -5.24
CA THR A 112 25.44 0.58 -6.35
C THR A 112 26.66 -0.20 -5.87
N ASP A 113 27.44 0.34 -4.93
CA ASP A 113 28.60 -0.34 -4.36
C ASP A 113 28.19 -1.62 -3.61
N ARG A 114 27.08 -1.56 -2.84
CA ARG A 114 26.52 -2.73 -2.14
C ARG A 114 25.99 -3.77 -3.12
N GLU A 115 25.30 -3.38 -4.17
CA GLU A 115 24.81 -4.30 -5.21
C GLU A 115 25.97 -5.02 -5.90
N ASN A 116 27.03 -4.29 -6.25
CA ASN A 116 28.23 -4.86 -6.84
C ASN A 116 28.94 -5.82 -5.87
N HIS A 117 29.01 -5.47 -4.58
CA HIS A 117 29.56 -6.35 -3.56
C HIS A 117 28.74 -7.63 -3.41
N TYR A 118 27.40 -7.52 -3.28
CA TYR A 118 26.53 -8.69 -3.16
C TYR A 118 26.58 -9.57 -4.40
N ARG A 119 26.69 -9.00 -5.60
CA ARG A 119 26.86 -9.76 -6.84
C ARG A 119 28.13 -10.61 -6.80
N ARG A 120 29.26 -10.02 -6.41
CA ARG A 120 30.53 -10.77 -6.26
C ARG A 120 30.42 -11.88 -5.22
N VAL A 121 29.85 -11.58 -4.06
CA VAL A 121 29.66 -12.58 -2.99
C VAL A 121 28.76 -13.72 -3.46
N LEU A 122 27.72 -13.43 -4.24
CA LEU A 122 26.83 -14.46 -4.80
C LEU A 122 27.59 -15.35 -5.80
N GLU A 123 28.34 -14.75 -6.72
CA GLU A 123 29.17 -15.47 -7.70
C GLU A 123 30.21 -16.37 -7.00
N GLU A 124 30.90 -15.85 -5.98
CA GLU A 124 31.86 -16.61 -5.17
C GLU A 124 31.19 -17.75 -4.41
N ALA A 125 30.01 -17.52 -3.82
CA ALA A 125 29.26 -18.54 -3.10
C ALA A 125 28.74 -19.65 -4.03
N GLU A 126 28.27 -19.30 -5.22
CA GLU A 126 27.84 -20.26 -6.24
C GLU A 126 29.02 -21.10 -6.74
N ALA A 127 30.17 -20.47 -7.01
CA ALA A 127 31.38 -21.17 -7.41
C ALA A 127 31.90 -22.11 -6.30
N ALA A 128 31.94 -21.64 -5.05
CA ALA A 128 32.35 -22.45 -3.91
C ALA A 128 31.40 -23.64 -3.69
N ARG A 129 30.09 -23.43 -3.83
CA ARG A 129 29.08 -24.49 -3.73
C ARG A 129 29.26 -25.54 -4.84
N ALA A 130 29.49 -25.10 -6.07
CA ALA A 130 29.75 -26.00 -7.20
C ALA A 130 31.01 -26.83 -6.96
N GLU A 131 32.09 -26.21 -6.47
CA GLU A 131 33.34 -26.91 -6.16
C GLU A 131 33.19 -27.87 -4.98
N GLN A 132 32.50 -27.48 -3.91
CA GLN A 132 32.19 -28.38 -2.80
C GLN A 132 31.40 -29.60 -3.27
N GLN A 133 30.42 -29.40 -4.16
CA GLN A 133 29.64 -30.49 -4.69
C GLN A 133 30.50 -31.41 -5.58
N ARG A 134 31.37 -30.86 -6.42
CA ARG A 134 32.33 -31.64 -7.23
C ARG A 134 33.27 -32.47 -6.35
N LEU A 135 33.81 -31.89 -5.28
CA LEU A 135 34.69 -32.59 -4.33
C LEU A 135 33.95 -33.68 -3.56
N LEU A 136 32.70 -33.43 -3.15
CA LEU A 136 31.87 -34.45 -2.51
C LEU A 136 31.58 -35.62 -3.45
N GLU A 137 31.27 -35.35 -4.72
CA GLU A 137 31.08 -36.39 -5.75
C GLU A 137 32.36 -37.20 -5.97
N GLN A 138 33.53 -36.55 -5.97
CA GLN A 138 34.83 -37.23 -6.07
C GLN A 138 35.13 -38.10 -4.85
N ILE A 139 34.93 -37.59 -3.63
CA ILE A 139 35.19 -38.33 -2.38
C ILE A 139 34.22 -39.51 -2.25
N ALA A 140 32.94 -39.30 -2.59
CA ALA A 140 31.94 -40.36 -2.59
C ALA A 140 32.18 -41.38 -3.72
N GLY A 141 32.95 -41.02 -4.76
CA GLY A 141 33.19 -41.84 -5.94
C GLY A 141 31.94 -42.05 -6.79
N MET A 142 30.92 -41.21 -6.60
CA MET A 142 29.62 -41.31 -7.26
C MET A 142 28.97 -39.93 -7.34
N THR A 143 28.24 -39.66 -8.43
CA THR A 143 27.47 -38.42 -8.58
C THR A 143 26.25 -38.41 -7.66
N LYS A 144 25.64 -37.23 -7.46
CA LYS A 144 24.41 -37.11 -6.66
C LYS A 144 23.30 -38.04 -7.15
N GLU A 145 23.13 -38.14 -8.47
CA GLU A 145 22.15 -39.02 -9.10
C GLU A 145 22.47 -40.50 -8.85
N GLN A 146 23.75 -40.88 -8.96
CA GLN A 146 24.21 -42.24 -8.67
C GLN A 146 24.05 -42.62 -7.20
N ALA A 147 24.32 -41.68 -6.28
CA ALA A 147 24.11 -41.87 -4.85
C ALA A 147 22.63 -42.08 -4.54
N ALA A 148 21.73 -41.28 -5.14
CA ALA A 148 20.29 -41.44 -5.02
C ALA A 148 19.80 -42.79 -5.56
N GLU A 149 20.29 -43.21 -6.72
CA GLU A 149 19.94 -44.52 -7.32
C GLU A 149 20.44 -45.68 -6.45
N THR A 150 21.66 -45.58 -5.91
CA THR A 150 22.24 -46.60 -5.03
C THR A 150 21.44 -46.74 -3.72
N LEU A 151 21.03 -45.61 -3.12
CA LEU A 151 20.16 -45.60 -1.94
C LEU A 151 18.80 -46.25 -2.23
N LEU A 152 18.18 -45.91 -3.36
CA LEU A 152 16.93 -46.52 -3.80
C LEU A 152 17.05 -48.03 -4.02
N LYS A 153 18.10 -48.48 -4.71
CA LYS A 153 18.37 -49.91 -4.91
C LYS A 153 18.58 -50.66 -3.60
N ARG A 154 19.36 -50.12 -2.67
CA ARG A 154 19.55 -50.73 -1.34
C ARG A 154 18.25 -50.84 -0.57
N ALA A 155 17.44 -49.79 -0.56
CA ALA A 155 16.12 -49.82 0.08
C ALA A 155 15.21 -50.87 -0.58
N GLU A 156 15.24 -51.00 -1.91
CA GLU A 156 14.48 -52.03 -2.63
C GLU A 156 14.95 -53.45 -2.25
N GLU A 157 16.26 -53.69 -2.20
CA GLU A 157 16.83 -54.98 -1.80
C GLU A 157 16.48 -55.36 -0.36
N GLU A 158 16.54 -54.41 0.57
CA GLU A 158 16.18 -54.61 1.97
C GLU A 158 14.69 -54.95 2.12
N VAL A 159 13.81 -54.21 1.44
CA VAL A 159 12.38 -54.51 1.39
C VAL A 159 12.11 -55.89 0.78
N ARG A 160 12.79 -56.26 -0.31
CA ARG A 160 12.67 -57.61 -0.90
C ARG A 160 13.10 -58.71 0.07
N HIS A 161 14.17 -58.48 0.82
CA HIS A 161 14.67 -59.45 1.80
C HIS A 161 13.66 -59.66 2.94
N ASP A 162 13.07 -58.59 3.46
CA ASP A 162 12.04 -58.68 4.50
C ASP A 162 10.74 -59.31 3.99
N MET A 163 10.33 -58.99 2.76
CA MET A 163 9.22 -59.69 2.11
C MET A 163 9.47 -61.19 1.98
N ALA A 164 10.69 -61.61 1.63
CA ALA A 164 11.02 -63.03 1.54
C ALA A 164 10.96 -63.75 2.90
N LYS A 165 11.36 -63.09 3.99
CA LYS A 165 11.19 -63.62 5.36
C LYS A 165 9.72 -63.77 5.72
N LEU A 166 8.90 -62.75 5.41
CA LEU A 166 7.47 -62.77 5.65
C LEU A 166 6.78 -63.93 4.90
N VAL A 167 7.12 -64.11 3.62
CA VAL A 167 6.59 -65.23 2.81
C VAL A 167 6.94 -66.58 3.44
N ARG A 168 8.19 -66.80 3.86
CA ARG A 168 8.58 -68.05 4.52
C ARG A 168 7.83 -68.28 5.84
N ALA A 169 7.65 -67.23 6.64
CA ALA A 169 6.90 -67.32 7.89
C ALA A 169 5.43 -67.70 7.63
N ILE A 170 4.80 -67.10 6.62
CA ILE A 170 3.43 -67.43 6.20
C ILE A 170 3.34 -68.88 5.69
N GLU A 171 4.30 -69.34 4.89
CA GLU A 171 4.34 -70.73 4.40
C GLU A 171 4.49 -71.73 5.55
N GLU A 172 5.35 -71.44 6.53
CA GLU A 172 5.55 -72.29 7.69
C GLU A 172 4.30 -72.33 8.59
N GLU A 173 3.67 -71.18 8.83
CA GLU A 173 2.40 -71.10 9.56
C GLU A 173 1.28 -71.88 8.83
N ALA A 174 1.15 -71.72 7.52
CA ALA A 174 0.19 -72.45 6.70
C ALA A 174 0.43 -73.97 6.74
N ARG A 175 1.70 -74.40 6.75
CA ARG A 175 2.07 -75.81 6.86
C ARG A 175 1.72 -76.37 8.25
N ASN A 176 2.07 -75.65 9.32
CA ASN A 176 1.78 -76.05 10.69
C ASN A 176 0.27 -76.13 10.95
N GLU A 177 -0.50 -75.14 10.50
CA GLU A 177 -1.96 -75.15 10.58
C GLU A 177 -2.57 -76.27 9.73
N GLY A 178 -2.00 -76.54 8.55
CA GLY A 178 -2.37 -77.68 7.71
C GLY A 178 -2.14 -79.03 8.40
N GLU A 179 -0.99 -79.22 9.03
CA GLU A 179 -0.67 -80.44 9.78
C GLU A 179 -1.58 -80.60 11.01
N ARG A 180 -1.85 -79.51 11.73
CA ARG A 180 -2.79 -79.50 12.85
C ARG A 180 -4.18 -79.93 12.40
N ARG A 181 -4.71 -79.33 11.33
CA ARG A 181 -6.01 -79.71 10.75
C ARG A 181 -6.03 -81.16 10.27
N ALA A 182 -4.95 -81.65 9.66
CA ALA A 182 -4.86 -83.04 9.23
C ALA A 182 -4.92 -84.01 10.42
N LYS A 183 -4.21 -83.72 11.51
CA LYS A 183 -4.27 -84.51 12.76
C LYS A 183 -5.66 -84.47 13.41
N ASP A 184 -6.32 -83.32 13.39
CA ASP A 184 -7.69 -83.18 13.89
C ASP A 184 -8.68 -84.04 13.07
N ILE A 185 -8.60 -83.98 11.74
CA ILE A 185 -9.41 -84.81 10.84
C ILE A 185 -9.15 -86.30 11.07
N LEU A 186 -7.88 -86.72 11.14
CA LEU A 186 -7.51 -88.11 11.41
C LEU A 186 -8.06 -88.60 12.76
N SER A 187 -7.98 -87.76 13.80
CA SER A 187 -8.52 -88.07 15.13
C SER A 187 -10.03 -88.30 15.08
N ILE A 188 -10.76 -87.44 14.36
CA ILE A 188 -12.21 -87.60 14.14
C ILE A 188 -12.52 -88.90 13.37
N CYS A 189 -11.75 -89.21 12.32
CA CYS A 189 -11.91 -90.45 11.56
C CYS A 189 -11.66 -91.70 12.42
N ILE A 190 -10.61 -91.70 13.24
CA ILE A 190 -10.30 -92.81 14.17
C ILE A 190 -11.43 -92.98 15.18
N GLN A 191 -11.86 -91.90 15.84
CA GLN A 191 -12.96 -91.94 16.81
C GLN A 191 -14.23 -92.52 16.20
N ARG A 192 -14.54 -92.16 14.94
CA ARG A 192 -15.74 -92.64 14.24
C ARG A 192 -15.63 -94.12 13.81
N THR A 193 -14.43 -94.59 13.46
CA THR A 193 -14.20 -95.96 12.95
C THR A 193 -13.97 -96.98 14.07
N ALA A 194 -13.38 -96.54 15.20
CA ALA A 194 -13.12 -97.40 16.36
C ALA A 194 -14.41 -97.95 16.97
N ALA A 195 -15.47 -97.13 17.05
CA ALA A 195 -16.77 -97.57 17.57
C ALA A 195 -17.37 -98.73 16.76
N SER A 196 -17.28 -98.68 15.43
CA SER A 196 -17.77 -99.76 14.56
C SER A 196 -16.91 -101.03 14.65
N HIS A 197 -15.58 -100.91 14.73
CA HIS A 197 -14.70 -102.08 14.74
C HIS A 197 -14.74 -102.87 16.06
N VAL A 198 -14.90 -102.18 17.19
CA VAL A 198 -15.05 -102.83 18.51
C VAL A 198 -16.38 -103.59 18.59
N ALA A 199 -17.46 -103.08 18.00
CA ALA A 199 -18.74 -103.79 17.94
C ALA A 199 -18.64 -105.11 17.13
N ASP A 200 -17.95 -105.10 15.99
CA ASP A 200 -17.84 -106.29 15.13
C ASP A 200 -16.92 -107.37 15.71
N THR A 201 -15.85 -107.00 16.43
CA THR A 201 -14.82 -107.98 16.85
C THR A 201 -15.17 -108.69 18.16
N THR A 202 -15.99 -108.07 19.03
CA THR A 202 -16.21 -108.55 20.41
C THR A 202 -17.45 -109.44 20.55
N VAL A 203 -18.25 -109.60 19.50
CA VAL A 203 -19.46 -110.45 19.53
C VAL A 203 -19.13 -111.84 18.98
N SER A 204 -18.99 -112.82 19.87
CA SER A 204 -18.90 -114.23 19.51
C SER A 204 -20.27 -114.90 19.67
N VAL A 205 -20.86 -115.32 18.55
CA VAL A 205 -22.12 -116.07 18.56
C VAL A 205 -21.83 -117.55 18.76
N VAL A 206 -22.22 -118.10 19.91
CA VAL A 206 -22.10 -119.54 20.21
C VAL A 206 -23.43 -120.23 19.89
N PRO A 207 -23.51 -121.10 18.86
CA PRO A 207 -24.71 -121.84 18.55
C PRO A 207 -24.99 -122.89 19.63
N LEU A 208 -26.22 -122.93 20.15
CA LEU A 208 -26.62 -123.94 21.14
C LEU A 208 -27.11 -125.22 20.45
N PRO A 209 -26.66 -126.41 20.90
CA PRO A 209 -26.96 -127.69 20.27
C PRO A 209 -28.40 -128.19 20.47
N SER A 210 -29.18 -127.63 21.39
CA SER A 210 -30.61 -127.94 21.56
C SER A 210 -31.36 -126.87 22.37
N ASP A 211 -32.67 -126.74 22.14
CA ASP A 211 -33.52 -125.81 22.89
C ASP A 211 -33.69 -126.20 24.37
N ASP A 212 -33.51 -127.48 24.71
CA ASP A 212 -33.46 -127.93 26.11
C ASP A 212 -32.26 -127.31 26.86
N MET A 213 -31.11 -127.20 26.18
CA MET A 213 -29.93 -126.54 26.73
C MET A 213 -30.14 -125.02 26.87
N LYS A 214 -30.86 -124.40 25.94
CA LYS A 214 -31.29 -122.99 26.03
C LYS A 214 -32.21 -122.76 27.24
N GLY A 215 -33.17 -123.66 27.47
CA GLY A 215 -34.06 -123.62 28.64
C GLY A 215 -33.31 -123.68 29.97
N ARG A 216 -32.26 -124.52 30.06
CA ARG A 216 -31.39 -124.60 31.26
C ARG A 216 -30.51 -123.38 31.47
N ILE A 217 -29.97 -122.80 30.41
CA ILE A 217 -29.16 -121.57 30.49
C ILE A 217 -30.02 -120.37 30.91
N ILE A 218 -31.26 -120.28 30.43
CA ILE A 218 -32.18 -119.20 30.81
C ILE A 218 -32.70 -119.40 32.25
N GLY A 219 -33.06 -120.63 32.61
CA GLY A 219 -33.65 -120.95 33.93
C GLY A 219 -35.09 -120.48 34.07
N ARG A 220 -35.81 -121.03 35.07
CA ARG A 220 -37.23 -120.68 35.34
C ARG A 220 -37.31 -119.19 35.70
N GLU A 221 -38.13 -118.43 34.97
CA GLU A 221 -38.24 -116.96 35.04
C GLU A 221 -36.98 -116.16 34.65
N GLY A 222 -36.05 -116.76 33.88
CA GLY A 222 -34.85 -116.07 33.41
C GLY A 222 -33.80 -115.83 34.50
N ARG A 223 -33.92 -116.55 35.62
CA ARG A 223 -33.06 -116.32 36.79
C ARG A 223 -31.58 -116.62 36.50
N ASN A 224 -31.27 -117.64 35.70
CA ASN A 224 -29.89 -117.98 35.37
C ASN A 224 -29.26 -116.97 34.41
N ILE A 225 -29.97 -116.53 33.37
CA ILE A 225 -29.41 -115.55 32.42
C ILE A 225 -29.15 -114.19 33.09
N ARG A 226 -30.05 -113.72 33.97
CA ARG A 226 -29.83 -112.48 34.74
C ARG A 226 -28.63 -112.58 35.69
N THR A 227 -28.40 -113.75 36.30
CA THR A 227 -27.22 -113.97 37.12
C THR A 227 -25.94 -113.99 36.28
N LEU A 228 -26.00 -114.57 35.07
CA LEU A 228 -24.88 -114.59 34.14
C LEU A 228 -24.55 -113.16 33.65
N GLU A 229 -25.54 -112.39 33.19
CA GLU A 229 -25.41 -110.98 32.82
C GLU A 229 -24.81 -110.13 33.96
N ASN A 230 -25.33 -110.27 35.19
CA ASN A 230 -24.80 -109.53 36.35
C ASN A 230 -23.36 -109.93 36.74
N LEU A 231 -22.93 -111.16 36.44
CA LEU A 231 -21.58 -111.64 36.76
C LEU A 231 -20.56 -111.33 35.66
N THR A 232 -20.98 -111.29 34.40
CA THR A 232 -20.09 -111.03 33.26
C THR A 232 -20.04 -109.57 32.81
N GLY A 233 -20.90 -108.71 33.37
CA GLY A 233 -20.94 -107.27 33.11
C GLY A 233 -21.92 -106.91 32.00
#